data_AF-A0A8I1RZY1-F1
#
_entry.id   AF-A0A8I1RZY1-F1
#
_cell.length_a   1.000
_cell.length_b   1.000
_cell.length_c   1.000
_cell.angle_alpha   90.00
_cell.angle_beta   90.00
_cell.angle_gamma   90.00
#
_symmetry.space_group_name_H-M   'P 1'
#
loop_
_entity.id
_entity.type
_entity.pdbx_description
1 polymer ?
#
loop_
_entity_poly.entity_id
_entity_poly.type
_entity_poly.pdbx_seq_one_letter_code
_entity_poly.pdbx_strand_id
1 'polypeptide(L)'
;MAKKAAKTAKKKAAAAKASSKAEDFRAKTADELNAQLSGLKKEQFNLRFQRANGQVENTGRIRTLRRDIARIQTVLTEQRRAAQTKA
;
A
#
# COMPACT_ATOMS: atom_id res chain seq x y z
N MET A 1 2.18 -1.35 40.78
CA MET A 1 2.68 -0.26 39.90
C MET A 1 3.46 -0.73 38.65
N ALA A 2 3.48 -2.02 38.27
CA ALA A 2 4.31 -2.51 37.13
C ALA A 2 3.54 -2.92 35.85
N LYS A 3 2.21 -2.71 35.76
CA LYS A 3 1.40 -3.18 34.62
C LYS A 3 1.15 -2.13 33.51
N LYS A 4 1.61 -0.89 33.66
CA LYS A 4 1.35 0.21 32.68
C LYS A 4 2.43 0.35 31.60
N ALA A 5 3.65 -0.12 31.84
CA ALA A 5 4.78 -0.02 30.90
C ALA A 5 4.75 -1.08 29.76
N ALA A 6 4.12 -2.23 29.99
CA ALA A 6 4.04 -3.30 28.97
C ALA A 6 3.01 -3.03 27.86
N LYS A 7 2.02 -2.15 28.10
CA LYS A 7 0.94 -1.87 27.15
C LYS A 7 1.36 -0.92 26.01
N THR A 8 2.36 -0.08 26.24
CA THR A 8 2.90 0.87 25.25
C THR A 8 3.89 0.23 24.28
N ALA A 9 4.62 -0.81 24.68
CA ALA A 9 5.52 -1.54 23.78
C ALA A 9 4.78 -2.42 22.76
N LYS A 10 3.66 -3.04 23.16
CA LYS A 10 2.87 -3.91 22.26
C LYS A 10 2.13 -3.14 21.15
N LYS A 11 1.92 -1.83 21.30
CA LYS A 11 1.24 -0.99 20.30
C LYS A 11 2.12 -0.67 19.08
N LYS A 12 3.46 -0.73 19.21
CA LYS A 12 4.40 -0.39 18.11
C LYS A 12 4.69 -1.57 17.17
N ALA A 13 4.52 -2.81 17.61
CA ALA A 13 4.80 -4.01 16.80
C ALA A 13 3.59 -4.53 16.00
N ALA A 14 2.37 -4.09 16.32
CA ALA A 14 1.14 -4.57 15.67
C ALA A 14 0.76 -3.82 14.39
N ALA A 15 1.53 -2.81 13.96
CA ALA A 15 1.22 -2.01 12.77
C ALA A 15 1.65 -2.67 11.44
N ALA A 16 2.33 -3.82 11.48
CA ALA A 16 2.92 -4.44 10.30
C ALA A 16 2.04 -5.49 9.59
N LYS A 17 0.72 -5.57 9.87
CA LYS A 17 -0.13 -6.56 9.19
C LYS A 17 -1.56 -6.09 8.93
N ALA A 18 -1.95 -6.33 7.67
CA ALA A 18 -3.27 -6.27 7.05
C ALA A 18 -3.70 -4.91 6.46
N SER A 19 -3.71 -4.88 5.11
CA SER A 19 -4.30 -3.84 4.27
C SER A 19 -3.68 -2.45 4.49
N SER A 20 -2.69 -2.11 3.66
CA SER A 20 -2.14 -0.74 3.54
C SER A 20 -3.29 0.28 3.58
N LYS A 21 -3.36 1.06 4.65
CA LYS A 21 -4.41 2.06 4.80
C LYS A 21 -4.07 3.22 3.88
N ALA A 22 -5.08 3.92 3.38
CA ALA A 22 -4.84 5.09 2.54
C ALA A 22 -3.93 6.13 3.22
N GLU A 23 -4.01 6.20 4.55
CA GLU A 23 -3.17 7.01 5.43
C GLU A 23 -1.66 6.70 5.25
N ASP A 24 -1.29 5.44 5.09
CA ASP A 24 0.11 5.01 4.93
C ASP A 24 0.72 5.47 3.61
N PHE A 25 -0.11 5.73 2.59
CA PHE A 25 0.32 6.26 1.31
C PHE A 25 0.38 7.80 1.30
N ARG A 26 -0.47 8.46 2.09
CA ARG A 26 -0.44 9.93 2.22
C ARG A 26 0.79 10.44 2.98
N ALA A 27 1.37 9.62 3.85
CA ALA A 27 2.59 9.96 4.60
C ALA A 27 3.89 9.86 3.76
N LYS A 28 3.82 9.33 2.54
CA LYS A 28 4.99 9.09 1.68
C LYS A 28 5.18 10.20 0.66
N THR A 29 6.41 10.37 0.20
CA THR A 29 6.74 11.33 -0.87
C THR A 29 6.28 10.82 -2.23
N ALA A 30 6.14 11.73 -3.20
CA ALA A 30 5.73 11.37 -4.56
C ALA A 30 6.67 10.35 -5.21
N ASP A 31 7.98 10.46 -4.98
CA ASP A 31 8.99 9.56 -5.54
C ASP A 31 8.90 8.15 -4.92
N GLU A 32 8.72 8.07 -3.60
CA GLU A 32 8.51 6.79 -2.90
C GLU A 32 7.23 6.09 -3.37
N LEU A 33 6.16 6.86 -3.61
CA LEU A 33 4.91 6.35 -4.16
C LEU A 33 5.08 5.82 -5.59
N ASN A 34 5.85 6.50 -6.43
CA ASN A 34 6.17 6.03 -7.78
C ASN A 34 7.02 4.75 -7.79
N ALA A 35 8.00 4.65 -6.88
CA ALA A 35 8.80 3.45 -6.70
C ALA A 35 7.94 2.25 -6.25
N GLN A 36 7.06 2.46 -5.26
CA GLN A 36 6.14 1.43 -4.79
C GLN A 36 5.14 1.01 -5.86
N LEU A 37 4.58 1.96 -6.61
CA LEU A 37 3.67 1.70 -7.71
C LEU A 37 4.33 0.81 -8.78
N SER A 38 5.60 1.04 -9.09
CA SER A 38 6.37 0.23 -10.04
C SER A 38 6.56 -1.20 -9.53
N GLY A 39 6.85 -1.37 -8.24
CA GLY A 39 6.94 -2.69 -7.61
C GLY A 39 5.61 -3.46 -7.66
N LEU A 40 4.51 -2.81 -7.26
CA LEU A 40 3.17 -3.41 -7.26
C LEU A 40 2.70 -3.80 -8.67
N LYS A 41 3.05 -3.01 -9.70
CA LYS A 41 2.75 -3.35 -11.10
C LYS A 41 3.50 -4.60 -11.57
N LYS A 42 4.77 -4.77 -11.19
CA LYS A 42 5.53 -5.99 -11.49
C LYS A 42 4.91 -7.21 -10.81
N GLU A 43 4.55 -7.09 -9.53
CA GLU A 43 3.86 -8.16 -8.80
C GLU A 43 2.51 -8.52 -9.44
N GLN A 44 1.73 -7.51 -9.86
CA GLN A 44 0.48 -7.71 -10.57
C GLN A 44 0.68 -8.44 -11.91
N PHE A 45 1.71 -8.09 -12.68
CA PHE A 45 2.04 -8.77 -13.93
C PHE A 45 2.38 -10.25 -13.69
N ASN A 46 3.21 -10.53 -12.69
CA ASN A 46 3.58 -11.90 -12.32
C ASN A 46 2.35 -12.73 -11.91
N LEU A 47 1.43 -12.16 -11.12
CA LEU A 47 0.21 -12.85 -10.73
C LEU A 47 -0.77 -13.05 -11.89
N ARG A 48 -0.80 -12.14 -12.88
CA ARG A 48 -1.58 -12.35 -14.10
C ARG A 48 -1.01 -13.49 -14.94
N PHE A 49 0.32 -13.59 -15.02
CA PHE A 49 1.00 -14.69 -15.70
C PHE A 49 0.75 -16.04 -15.01
N GLN A 50 0.94 -16.11 -13.69
CA GLN A 50 0.61 -17.31 -12.90
C GLN A 50 -0.86 -17.70 -13.04
N ARG A 51 -1.78 -16.72 -13.14
CA ARG A 51 -3.22 -16.98 -13.31
C ARG A 51 -3.51 -17.60 -14.68
N ALA A 52 -2.86 -17.12 -15.72
CA ALA A 52 -2.98 -17.67 -17.06
C ALA A 52 -2.46 -19.13 -17.12
N ASN A 53 -1.41 -19.44 -16.37
CA ASN A 53 -0.84 -20.78 -16.26
C ASN A 53 -1.59 -21.71 -15.29
N GLY A 54 -2.64 -21.23 -14.61
CA GLY A 54 -3.42 -22.02 -13.66
C GLY A 54 -2.72 -22.32 -12.32
N GLN A 55 -1.59 -21.66 -12.02
CA GLN A 55 -0.76 -21.92 -10.82
C GLN A 55 -0.92 -20.85 -9.73
N VAL A 56 -1.99 -20.05 -9.74
CA VAL A 56 -2.20 -19.04 -8.70
C VAL A 56 -2.72 -19.68 -7.42
N GLU A 57 -1.86 -19.70 -6.41
CA GLU A 57 -2.23 -20.13 -5.06
C GLU A 57 -2.98 -19.04 -4.27
N ASN A 58 -2.71 -17.75 -4.55
CA ASN A 58 -3.27 -16.64 -3.77
C ASN A 58 -4.06 -15.63 -4.61
N THR A 59 -5.31 -15.97 -4.91
CA THR A 59 -6.25 -15.09 -5.64
C THR A 59 -6.62 -13.82 -4.85
N GLY A 60 -6.62 -13.86 -3.51
CA GLY A 60 -6.90 -12.72 -2.64
C GLY A 60 -5.87 -11.59 -2.77
N ARG A 61 -4.61 -11.95 -3.07
CA ARG A 61 -3.54 -10.98 -3.29
C ARG A 61 -3.82 -10.08 -4.49
N ILE A 62 -4.40 -10.61 -5.57
CA ILE A 62 -4.77 -9.85 -6.77
C ILE A 62 -5.71 -8.69 -6.43
N ARG A 63 -6.73 -8.95 -5.60
CA ARG A 63 -7.69 -7.92 -5.17
C ARG A 63 -7.03 -6.86 -4.28
N THR A 64 -6.05 -7.25 -3.48
CA THR A 64 -5.30 -6.32 -2.62
C THR A 64 -4.40 -5.42 -3.45
N LEU A 65 -3.62 -5.99 -4.38
CA LEU A 65 -2.75 -5.23 -5.28
C LEU A 65 -3.52 -4.21 -6.13
N ARG A 66 -4.70 -4.59 -6.66
CA ARG A 66 -5.56 -3.65 -7.40
C ARG A 66 -5.98 -2.45 -6.54
N ARG A 67 -6.33 -2.69 -5.28
CA ARG A 67 -6.72 -1.62 -4.34
C ARG A 67 -5.54 -0.73 -3.99
N ASP A 68 -4.37 -1.31 -3.76
CA ASP A 68 -3.17 -0.57 -3.36
C ASP A 68 -2.67 0.32 -4.50
N ILE A 69 -2.66 -0.19 -5.75
CA ILE A 69 -2.33 0.62 -6.93
C ILE A 69 -3.31 1.80 -7.07
N ALA A 70 -4.61 1.55 -6.95
CA ALA A 70 -5.62 2.60 -7.05
C ALA A 70 -5.46 3.68 -5.96
N ARG A 71 -5.18 3.27 -4.71
CA ARG A 71 -4.92 4.19 -3.60
C ARG A 71 -3.70 5.08 -3.87
N ILE A 72 -2.59 4.52 -4.32
CA ILE A 72 -1.38 5.28 -4.64
C ILE A 72 -1.65 6.29 -5.77
N GLN A 73 -2.33 5.86 -6.84
CA GLN A 73 -2.70 6.75 -7.95
C GLN A 73 -3.62 7.88 -7.51
N THR A 74 -4.55 7.59 -6.60
CA THR A 74 -5.44 8.61 -6.02
C THR A 74 -4.63 9.64 -5.25
N VAL A 75 -3.73 9.22 -4.35
CA VAL A 75 -2.89 10.13 -3.56
C VAL A 75 -1.98 10.99 -4.45
N LEU A 76 -1.37 10.41 -5.49
CA LEU A 76 -0.57 11.18 -6.45
C LEU A 76 -1.42 12.23 -7.20
N THR A 77 -2.66 11.89 -7.53
CA THR A 77 -3.60 12.81 -8.17
C THR A 77 -4.06 13.91 -7.21
N GLU A 78 -4.35 13.58 -5.95
CA GLU A 78 -4.66 14.54 -4.89
C GLU A 78 -3.51 15.56 -4.73
N GLN A 79 -2.26 15.09 -4.65
CA GLN A 79 -1.08 15.95 -4.56
C GLN A 79 -0.94 16.87 -5.78
N ARG A 80 -1.13 16.34 -6.99
CA ARG A 80 -1.06 17.12 -8.23
C ARG A 80 -2.14 18.20 -8.29
N ARG A 81 -3.38 17.90 -7.88
CA ARG A 81 -4.50 18.87 -7.83
C ARG A 81 -4.27 19.95 -6.77
N ALA A 82 -3.71 19.58 -5.62
CA ALA A 82 -3.35 20.52 -4.56
C ALA A 82 -2.23 21.49 -4.99
N ALA A 83 -1.30 21.04 -5.85
CA ALA A 83 -0.30 21.91 -6.44
C ALA A 83 -0.91 22.89 -7.48
N GLN A 84 -1.86 22.43 -8.28
CA GLN A 84 -2.53 23.24 -9.32
C GLN A 84 -3.46 24.33 -8.75
N THR A 85 -4.06 24.11 -7.59
CA THR A 85 -4.96 25.08 -6.94
C THR A 85 -4.22 26.19 -6.20
N LYS A 86 -2.90 26.08 -6.06
CA LYS A 86 -2.03 27.10 -5.42
C LYS A 86 -1.27 27.97 -6.43
N ALA A 87 -1.45 27.71 -7.73
CA ALA A 87 -0.94 28.50 -8.83
C ALA A 87 -2.06 29.38 -9.39
#